data_AF-A0A6J4PN09-F1
#
_entry.id   AF-A0A6J4PN09-F1
#
_cell.length_a   1.000
_cell.length_b   1.000
_cell.length_c   1.000
_cell.angle_alpha   90.00
_cell.angle_beta   90.00
_cell.angle_gamma   90.00
#
_symmetry.space_group_name_H-M   'P 1'
#
loop_
_entity.id
_entity.type
_entity.pdbx_description
1 polymer ?
#
loop_
_entity_poly.entity_id
_entity_poly.type
_entity_poly.pdbx_seq_one_letter_code
_entity_poly.pdbx_strand_id
1 'polypeptide(L)'
;MAEIGLGITLLSLTIWLVLLFGRGQFWRSDQFLDEEAEGRRQEAEGTLSPLPTPHSPLPTVCAIIPARNEADLLPVTLRSLLTQDYPNLRIILVDDQSTDG
;
A
#
# COMPACT_ATOMS: atom_id res chain seq x y z
N MET A 1 -13.96 13.61 -39.87
CA MET A 1 -13.58 12.31 -39.26
C MET A 1 -12.10 12.30 -38.86
N ALA A 2 -11.15 12.48 -39.80
CA ALA A 2 -9.71 12.49 -39.51
C ALA A 2 -9.26 13.60 -38.54
N GLU A 3 -9.80 14.83 -38.69
CA GLU A 3 -9.43 15.95 -37.81
C GLU A 3 -9.88 15.75 -36.35
N ILE A 4 -11.07 15.19 -36.15
CA ILE A 4 -11.58 14.86 -34.80
C ILE A 4 -10.72 13.77 -34.16
N GLY A 5 -10.31 12.76 -34.93
CA GLY A 5 -9.40 11.72 -34.46
C GLY A 5 -8.04 12.27 -34.03
N LEU A 6 -7.46 13.19 -34.81
CA LEU A 6 -6.20 13.85 -34.48
C LEU A 6 -6.33 14.73 -33.22
N GLY A 7 -7.44 15.44 -33.06
CA GLY A 7 -7.72 16.22 -31.85
C GLY A 7 -7.75 15.35 -30.58
N ILE A 8 -8.40 14.19 -30.63
CA ILE A 8 -8.48 13.26 -29.49
C ILE A 8 -7.11 12.65 -29.18
N THR A 9 -6.32 12.26 -30.19
CA THR A 9 -4.98 11.69 -29.94
C THR A 9 -4.04 12.73 -29.32
N LEU A 10 -4.08 13.98 -29.78
CA LEU A 10 -3.27 15.06 -29.23
C LEU A 10 -3.68 15.37 -27.77
N LEU A 11 -4.98 15.48 -27.51
CA LEU A 11 -5.50 15.70 -26.15
C LEU A 11 -5.09 14.57 -25.19
N SER A 12 -5.25 13.31 -25.62
CA SER A 12 -4.83 12.14 -24.84
C SER A 12 -3.33 12.16 -24.56
N LEU A 13 -2.51 12.47 -25.57
CA LEU A 13 -1.06 12.59 -25.41
C LEU A 13 -0.71 13.70 -24.41
N THR A 14 -1.37 14.86 -24.50
CA THR A 14 -1.16 15.97 -23.57
C THR A 14 -1.52 15.58 -22.13
N ILE A 15 -2.64 14.88 -21.91
CA ILE A 15 -3.02 14.39 -20.57
C ILE A 15 -1.94 13.46 -20.00
N TRP A 16 -1.45 12.52 -20.80
CA TRP A 16 -0.39 11.61 -20.35
C TRP A 16 0.92 12.33 -20.04
N LEU A 17 1.32 13.30 -20.87
CA LEU A 17 2.50 14.13 -20.59
C LEU A 17 2.33 14.92 -19.29
N VAL A 18 1.16 15.51 -19.06
CA VAL A 18 0.87 16.23 -17.81
C VAL A 18 0.90 15.28 -16.61
N LEU A 19 0.33 14.09 -16.71
CA LEU A 19 0.41 13.11 -15.63
C LEU A 19 1.85 12.66 -15.37
N LEU A 20 2.67 12.47 -16.42
CA LEU A 20 4.07 12.03 -16.36
C LEU A 20 5.08 13.16 -16.04
N PHE A 21 4.68 14.43 -15.96
CA PHE A 21 5.62 15.50 -15.61
C PHE A 21 5.07 16.44 -14.54
N GLY A 22 3.77 16.72 -14.55
CA GLY A 22 3.13 17.72 -13.70
C GLY A 22 2.63 17.24 -12.34
N ARG A 23 2.52 15.93 -12.09
CA ARG A 23 1.97 15.38 -10.84
C ARG A 23 3.05 14.80 -9.91
N GLY A 24 4.16 15.51 -9.77
CA GLY A 24 5.15 15.23 -8.71
C GLY A 24 5.78 13.84 -8.76
N GLN A 25 5.92 13.23 -9.95
CA GLN A 25 6.52 11.91 -10.10
C GLN A 25 5.80 10.80 -9.32
N PHE A 26 4.48 10.91 -9.07
CA PHE A 26 3.72 9.94 -8.26
C PHE A 26 3.80 8.48 -8.75
N TRP A 27 4.14 8.25 -10.02
CA TRP A 27 4.34 6.92 -10.59
C TRP A 27 5.71 6.31 -10.26
N ARG A 28 6.65 7.09 -9.71
CA ARG A 28 7.88 6.55 -9.14
C ARG A 28 7.50 5.91 -7.82
N SER A 29 7.49 4.58 -7.80
CA SER A 29 7.43 3.81 -6.55
C SER A 29 8.77 3.87 -5.82
N ASP A 30 9.27 5.09 -5.56
CA ASP A 30 10.54 5.37 -4.89
C ASP A 30 10.38 5.58 -3.38
N GLN A 31 9.15 5.46 -2.88
CA GLN A 31 8.81 5.49 -1.46
C GLN A 31 9.22 4.17 -0.80
N PHE A 32 10.52 4.00 -0.57
CA PHE A 32 11.02 3.03 0.38
C PHE A 32 10.85 3.62 1.78
N LEU A 33 10.41 2.79 2.73
CA LEU A 33 10.49 3.15 4.14
C LEU A 33 11.97 3.37 4.46
N ASP A 34 12.33 4.61 4.77
CA ASP A 34 13.70 4.98 5.10
C ASP A 34 14.07 4.26 6.41
N GLU A 35 14.90 3.22 6.34
CA GLU A 35 15.29 2.39 7.48
C GLU A 35 15.85 3.25 8.63
N GLU A 36 16.48 4.38 8.28
CA GLU A 36 16.96 5.35 9.26
C GLU A 36 15.83 6.11 9.97
N ALA A 37 14.73 6.42 9.28
CA ALA A 37 13.57 7.10 9.88
C ALA A 37 12.80 6.16 10.82
N GLU A 38 12.75 4.87 10.49
CA GLU A 38 12.23 3.83 11.38
C GLU A 38 13.11 3.65 12.62
N GLY A 39 14.44 3.57 12.41
CA GLY A 39 15.42 3.55 13.50
C GLY A 39 15.26 4.73 14.45
N ARG A 40 15.20 5.97 13.92
CA ARG A 40 15.00 7.20 14.71
C ARG A 40 13.67 7.23 15.49
N ARG A 41 12.58 6.69 14.91
CA ARG A 41 11.30 6.51 15.63
C ARG A 41 11.43 5.52 16.78
N GLN A 42 12.09 4.39 16.55
CA GLN A 42 12.36 3.38 17.57
C GLN A 42 13.25 3.91 18.70
N GLU A 43 14.26 4.75 18.41
CA GLU A 43 15.06 5.40 19.47
C GLU A 43 14.22 6.38 20.31
N ALA A 44 13.39 7.20 19.65
CA ALA A 44 12.53 8.19 20.31
C ALA A 44 11.44 7.55 21.17
N GLU A 45 10.94 6.38 20.78
CA GLU A 45 10.00 5.56 21.57
C GLU A 45 10.70 4.70 22.64
N GLY A 46 12.02 4.87 22.85
CA GLY A 46 12.79 4.12 23.85
C GLY A 46 12.97 2.64 23.53
N THR A 47 12.70 2.25 22.28
CA THR A 47 12.74 0.88 21.77
C THR A 47 13.98 0.71 20.90
N LEU A 48 15.16 1.04 21.43
CA LEU A 48 16.45 0.70 20.82
C LEU A 48 16.61 -0.82 20.85
N SER A 49 15.96 -1.51 19.91
CA SER A 49 16.24 -2.92 19.70
C SER A 49 17.62 -3.01 19.03
N PRO A 50 18.58 -3.77 19.59
CA PRO A 50 19.80 -4.10 18.87
C PRO A 50 19.43 -4.69 17.51
N LEU A 51 20.27 -4.48 16.50
CA LEU A 51 20.24 -5.16 15.20
C LEU A 51 19.64 -6.56 15.37
N PRO A 52 18.56 -6.92 14.62
CA PRO A 52 17.84 -8.16 14.84
C PRO A 52 18.80 -9.33 14.91
N THR A 53 19.01 -9.84 16.12
CA THR A 53 19.76 -11.08 16.29
C THR A 53 18.88 -12.22 15.77
N PRO A 54 19.45 -13.37 15.42
CA PRO A 54 18.65 -14.55 15.02
C PRO A 54 17.58 -14.98 16.03
N HIS A 55 17.64 -14.45 17.26
CA HIS A 55 16.72 -14.70 18.37
C HIS A 55 15.88 -13.49 18.78
N SER A 56 15.99 -12.35 18.08
CA SER A 56 15.14 -11.20 18.36
C SER A 56 13.68 -11.51 18.00
N PRO A 57 12.71 -11.15 18.86
CA PRO A 57 11.30 -11.38 18.55
C PRO A 57 10.91 -10.63 17.28
N LEU A 58 10.18 -11.30 16.39
CA LEU A 58 9.65 -10.68 15.18
C LEU A 58 8.72 -9.50 15.54
N PRO A 59 8.76 -8.39 14.77
CA PRO A 59 7.93 -7.22 15.07
C PRO A 59 6.44 -7.56 15.06
N THR A 60 5.61 -6.75 15.71
CA THR A 60 4.17 -6.92 15.55
C THR A 60 3.73 -6.28 14.25
N VAL A 61 3.06 -7.05 13.39
CA VAL A 61 2.54 -6.58 12.10
C VAL A 61 1.03 -6.39 12.22
N CYS A 62 0.52 -5.26 11.74
CA CYS A 62 -0.92 -5.02 11.63
C CYS A 62 -1.31 -4.85 10.16
N ALA A 63 -2.07 -5.80 9.62
CA ALA A 63 -2.67 -5.71 8.30
C ALA A 63 -4.03 -4.99 8.38
N ILE A 64 -4.14 -3.83 7.74
CA ILE A 64 -5.39 -3.09 7.61
C ILE A 64 -5.95 -3.34 6.21
N ILE A 65 -7.18 -3.84 6.14
CA ILE A 65 -7.87 -4.22 4.90
C ILE A 65 -9.03 -3.24 4.70
N PRO A 66 -8.87 -2.16 3.91
CA PRO A 66 -10.01 -1.38 3.46
C PRO A 66 -10.80 -2.22 2.44
N ALA A 67 -12.11 -2.36 2.64
CA ALA A 67 -12.99 -3.13 1.78
C ALA A 67 -14.21 -2.28 1.40
N ARG A 68 -14.42 -2.07 0.10
CA ARG A 68 -15.66 -1.50 -0.44
C ARG A 68 -16.15 -2.34 -1.60
N ASN A 69 -17.26 -3.03 -1.38
CA ASN A 69 -17.84 -3.96 -2.35
C ASN A 69 -16.86 -5.07 -2.78
N GLU A 70 -16.25 -5.73 -1.80
CA GLU A 70 -15.25 -6.79 -2.00
C GLU A 70 -15.73 -8.15 -1.47
N ALA A 71 -17.05 -8.37 -1.36
CA ALA A 71 -17.62 -9.59 -0.73
C ALA A 71 -17.09 -10.90 -1.37
N ASP A 72 -16.89 -10.90 -2.69
CA ASP A 72 -16.36 -12.05 -3.43
C ASP A 72 -14.86 -12.31 -3.15
N LEU A 73 -14.08 -11.25 -2.88
CA LEU A 73 -12.63 -11.33 -2.71
C LEU A 73 -12.21 -11.52 -1.26
N LEU A 74 -13.00 -11.02 -0.31
CA LEU A 74 -12.71 -11.08 1.12
C LEU A 74 -12.41 -12.49 1.64
N PRO A 75 -13.13 -13.57 1.25
CA PRO A 75 -12.80 -14.92 1.68
C PRO A 75 -11.38 -15.36 1.28
N VAL A 76 -10.93 -14.96 0.09
CA VAL A 76 -9.59 -15.28 -0.42
C VAL A 76 -8.52 -14.49 0.35
N THR A 77 -8.73 -13.19 0.52
CA THR A 77 -7.82 -12.27 1.23
C THR A 77 -7.67 -12.66 2.70
N LEU A 78 -8.79 -12.85 3.40
CA LEU A 78 -8.79 -13.21 4.82
C LEU A 78 -8.18 -14.58 5.04
N ARG A 79 -8.48 -15.57 4.19
CA ARG A 79 -7.84 -16.88 4.29
C ARG A 79 -6.33 -16.75 4.18
N SER A 80 -5.82 -16.03 3.18
CA SER A 80 -4.38 -15.82 2.99
C SER A 80 -3.71 -15.25 4.25
N LEU A 81 -4.31 -14.23 4.86
CA LEU A 81 -3.77 -13.57 6.05
C LEU A 81 -3.91 -14.42 7.32
N LEU A 82 -5.03 -15.11 7.51
CA LEU A 82 -5.28 -15.95 8.67
C LEU A 82 -4.44 -17.23 8.67
N THR A 83 -3.95 -17.68 7.50
CA THR A 83 -3.09 -18.86 7.38
C THR A 83 -1.59 -18.54 7.40
N GLN A 84 -1.20 -17.29 7.65
CA GLN A 84 0.22 -16.94 7.79
C GLN A 84 0.83 -17.60 9.02
N ASP A 85 2.10 -17.99 8.92
CA ASP A 85 2.92 -18.53 10.00
C ASP A 85 3.63 -17.43 10.82
N TYR A 86 3.27 -16.17 10.58
CA TYR A 86 3.82 -15.01 11.28
C TYR A 86 3.29 -14.92 12.71
N PRO A 87 4.14 -14.93 13.75
CA PRO A 87 3.69 -15.13 15.13
C PRO A 87 2.94 -13.93 15.72
N ASN A 88 3.17 -12.71 15.22
CA ASN A 88 2.64 -11.47 15.81
C ASN A 88 1.80 -10.67 14.79
N LEU A 89 0.85 -11.32 14.11
CA LEU A 89 -0.02 -10.68 13.12
C LEU A 89 -1.36 -10.24 13.73
N ARG A 90 -1.74 -8.97 13.52
CA ARG A 90 -3.08 -8.43 13.77
C ARG A 90 -3.74 -8.06 12.47
N ILE A 91 -5.03 -8.36 12.32
CA ILE A 91 -5.80 -8.06 11.11
C ILE A 91 -6.97 -7.15 11.49
N ILE A 92 -7.12 -6.04 10.77
CA ILE A 92 -8.23 -5.09 10.92
C ILE A 92 -8.91 -4.96 9.57
N LEU A 93 -10.14 -5.45 9.46
CA LEU A 93 -11.01 -5.23 8.31
C LEU A 93 -11.81 -3.94 8.52
N VAL A 94 -11.76 -3.03 7.55
CA VAL A 94 -12.47 -1.76 7.56
C VAL A 94 -13.48 -1.77 6.41
N ASP A 95 -14.76 -1.81 6.74
CA ASP A 95 -15.83 -1.63 5.76
C ASP A 95 -15.97 -0.15 5.39
N ASP A 96 -15.80 0.19 4.12
CA ASP A 96 -15.97 1.52 3.55
C ASP A 96 -17.34 1.64 2.85
N GLN A 97 -18.41 1.39 3.62
CA GLN A 97 -19.81 1.48 3.17
C GLN A 97 -20.12 0.53 2.01
N SER A 98 -19.84 -0.75 2.20
CA SER A 98 -20.18 -1.80 1.24
C SER A 98 -21.70 -2.01 1.16
N THR A 99 -22.15 -2.53 0.02
CA THR A 99 -23.56 -2.77 -0.30
C THR A 99 -23.82 -4.18 -0.85
N ASP A 100 -22.78 -5.00 -0.96
CA ASP A 100 -22.75 -6.29 -1.63
C ASP A 100 -22.78 -7.50 -0.68
N GLY A 101 -22.57 -7.32 0.64
CA GLY A 101 -22.84 -8.36 1.65
C GLY A 101 -21.82 -8.45 2.78
#